data_AF-A0A1Y4H7I3-F1
#
_entry.id   AF-A0A1Y4H7I3-F1
#
_cell.length_a   1.000
_cell.length_b   1.000
_cell.length_c   1.000
_cell.angle_alpha   90.00
_cell.angle_beta   90.00
_cell.angle_gamma   90.00
#
_symmetry.space_group_name_H-M   'P 1'
#
loop_
_entity.id
_entity.type
_entity.pdbx_description
1 polymer ?
#
loop_
_entity_poly.entity_id
_entity_poly.type
_entity_poly.pdbx_seq_one_letter_code
_entity_poly.pdbx_strand_id
1 'polypeptide(L)'
;MTERIKRPAETTRLFQAVLALKNEEECAAFFADLCTMKELADMSQRLQAAEMLLEGKTYEQIVKNAEISTATISRINHCIQYGNGGYRTVLGRLAAKRR
;
A
#
# COMPACT_ATOMS: atom_id res chain seq x y z
N MET A 1 -2.33 -11.56 -19.32
CA MET A 1 -2.11 -12.87 -18.67
C MET A 1 -1.01 -12.68 -17.66
N THR A 2 -1.33 -12.51 -16.37
CA THR A 2 -0.31 -12.25 -15.34
C THR A 2 0.53 -13.52 -15.18
N GLU A 3 1.81 -13.45 -15.55
CA GLU A 3 2.77 -14.51 -15.25
C GLU A 3 2.69 -14.85 -13.76
N ARG A 4 2.27 -16.09 -13.46
CA ARG A 4 2.41 -16.65 -12.11
C ARG A 4 3.89 -16.88 -11.87
N ILE A 5 4.61 -15.83 -11.47
CA ILE A 5 5.93 -15.97 -10.87
C ILE A 5 5.78 -16.99 -9.75
N LYS A 6 6.55 -18.09 -9.83
CA LYS A 6 6.61 -19.12 -8.79
C LYS A 6 7.10 -18.41 -7.52
N ARG A 7 6.16 -18.10 -6.61
CA ARG A 7 6.47 -17.36 -5.39
C ARG A 7 7.20 -18.31 -4.43
N PRO A 8 8.25 -17.86 -3.73
CA PRO A 8 8.82 -18.62 -2.63
C PRO A 8 7.72 -19.05 -1.65
N ALA A 9 7.86 -20.25 -1.07
CA ALA A 9 6.85 -20.80 -0.15
C ALA A 9 6.64 -19.86 1.05
N GLU A 10 7.71 -19.22 1.50
CA GLU A 10 7.75 -18.25 2.59
C GLU A 10 6.87 -17.03 2.28
N THR A 11 6.95 -16.49 1.05
CA THR A 11 6.12 -15.35 0.63
C THR A 11 4.63 -15.73 0.56
N THR A 12 4.33 -16.98 0.20
CA THR A 12 2.95 -17.48 0.21
C THR A 12 2.40 -17.54 1.64
N ARG A 13 3.21 -17.97 2.61
CA ARG A 13 2.80 -18.04 4.01
C ARG A 13 2.53 -16.66 4.60
N LEU A 14 3.35 -15.66 4.26
CA LEU A 14 3.12 -14.27 4.67
C LEU A 14 1.77 -13.75 4.18
N PHE A 15 1.41 -13.99 2.91
CA PHE A 15 0.12 -13.56 2.38
C PHE A 15 -1.06 -14.27 3.05
N GLN A 16 -0.91 -15.57 3.37
CA GLN A 16 -1.92 -16.29 4.15
C GLN A 16 -2.10 -15.71 5.55
N ALA A 17 -1.01 -15.32 6.22
CA ALA A 17 -1.08 -14.68 7.53
C ALA A 17 -1.83 -13.35 7.46
N VAL A 18 -1.52 -12.49 6.47
CA VAL A 18 -2.23 -11.22 6.25
C VAL A 18 -3.72 -11.44 5.95
N LEU A 19 -4.07 -12.47 5.19
CA LEU A 19 -5.46 -12.81 4.88
C LEU A 19 -6.24 -13.37 6.08
N ALA A 20 -5.58 -13.83 7.13
CA ALA A 20 -6.21 -14.41 8.32
C ALA A 20 -6.64 -13.33 9.34
N LEU A 21 -6.14 -12.10 9.20
CA LEU A 21 -6.46 -10.97 10.08
C LEU A 21 -7.94 -10.56 9.92
N LYS A 22 -8.63 -10.34 11.04
CA LYS A 22 -10.09 -10.12 11.05
C LYS A 22 -10.51 -8.68 11.31
N ASN A 23 -9.68 -7.90 12.01
CA ASN A 23 -10.00 -6.54 12.42
C ASN A 23 -8.73 -5.67 12.49
N GLU A 24 -8.93 -4.37 12.73
CA GLU A 24 -7.83 -3.40 12.76
C GLU A 24 -6.88 -3.61 13.96
N GLU A 25 -7.38 -4.13 15.08
CA GLU A 25 -6.59 -4.41 16.28
C GLU A 25 -5.61 -5.56 16.04
N GLU A 26 -6.07 -6.67 15.44
CA GLU A 26 -5.22 -7.78 15.00
C GLU A 26 -4.18 -7.32 13.96
N CYS A 27 -4.59 -6.48 13.00
CA CYS A 27 -3.66 -5.89 12.04
C CYS A 27 -2.58 -5.06 12.75
N ALA A 28 -2.96 -4.16 13.67
CA ALA A 28 -2.02 -3.30 14.37
C ALA A 28 -1.01 -4.12 15.19
N ALA A 29 -1.47 -5.13 15.94
CA ALA A 29 -0.60 -6.01 16.70
C ALA A 29 0.36 -6.79 15.79
N PHE A 30 -0.15 -7.43 14.73
CA PHE A 30 0.67 -8.23 13.81
C PHE A 30 1.74 -7.41 13.10
N PHE A 31 1.40 -6.23 12.60
CA PHE A 31 2.37 -5.37 11.91
C PHE A 31 3.36 -4.69 12.86
N ALA A 32 3.00 -4.48 14.14
CA ALA A 32 3.94 -4.01 15.16
C ALA A 32 4.99 -5.07 15.52
N ASP A 33 4.62 -6.37 15.49
CA ASP A 33 5.56 -7.47 15.71
C ASP A 33 6.44 -7.75 14.47
N LEU A 34 5.86 -7.63 13.27
CA LEU A 34 6.53 -7.97 12.01
C LEU A 34 7.46 -6.88 11.49
N CYS A 35 7.13 -5.61 11.73
CA CYS A 35 7.81 -4.46 11.15
C CYS A 35 8.34 -3.52 12.22
N THR A 36 9.40 -2.81 11.88
CA THR A 36 9.80 -1.63 12.65
C THR A 36 8.79 -0.50 12.47
N MET A 37 8.75 0.43 13.44
CA MET A 37 7.93 1.64 13.35
C MET A 37 8.22 2.45 12.07
N LYS A 38 9.49 2.46 11.62
CA LYS A 38 9.87 3.17 10.40
C LYS A 38 9.33 2.50 9.14
N GLU A 39 9.39 1.18 9.05
CA GLU A 39 8.83 0.44 7.91
C GLU A 39 7.31 0.60 7.82
N LEU A 40 6.61 0.55 8.96
CA LEU A 40 5.16 0.77 9.01
C LEU A 40 4.78 2.19 8.59
N ALA A 41 5.52 3.20 9.07
CA ALA A 41 5.35 4.58 8.65
C ALA A 41 5.59 4.75 7.14
N ASP A 42 6.66 4.17 6.61
CA ASP A 42 6.98 4.23 5.18
C ASP A 42 5.89 3.57 4.31
N MET A 43 5.34 2.44 4.76
CA MET A 43 4.21 1.77 4.07
C MET A 43 2.95 2.64 4.08
N SER A 44 2.63 3.24 5.23
CA SER A 44 1.49 4.14 5.40
C SER A 44 1.59 5.37 4.49
N GLN A 45 2.75 6.02 4.48
CA GLN A 45 3.01 7.19 3.63
C GLN A 45 2.91 6.85 2.12
N ARG A 46 3.35 5.66 1.70
CA ARG A 46 3.16 5.20 0.31
C ARG A 46 1.69 5.00 -0.04
N LEU A 47 0.89 4.46 0.87
CA LEU A 47 -0.55 4.28 0.65
C LEU A 47 -1.27 5.64 0.54
N GLN A 48 -0.97 6.58 1.45
CA GLN A 48 -1.51 7.94 1.43
C GLN A 48 -1.18 8.65 0.10
N ALA A 49 0.07 8.59 -0.34
CA ALA A 49 0.47 9.19 -1.60
C ALA A 49 -0.19 8.55 -2.82
N ALA A 50 -0.39 7.23 -2.79
CA ALA A 50 -1.11 6.52 -3.84
C ALA A 50 -2.58 6.95 -3.93
N GLU A 51 -3.24 7.15 -2.78
CA GLU A 51 -4.60 7.69 -2.71
C GLU A 51 -4.68 9.10 -3.30
N MET A 52 -3.80 10.00 -2.87
CA MET A 52 -3.74 11.36 -3.39
C MET A 52 -3.46 11.41 -4.91
N LEU A 53 -2.58 10.55 -5.42
CA LEU A 53 -2.32 10.45 -6.86
C LEU A 53 -3.57 10.00 -7.63
N LEU A 54 -4.32 9.04 -7.10
CA LEU A 54 -5.57 8.55 -7.71
C LEU A 54 -6.70 9.60 -7.64
N GLU A 55 -6.66 10.51 -6.67
CA GLU A 55 -7.53 11.68 -6.58
C GLU A 55 -7.11 12.84 -7.50
N GLY A 56 -6.00 12.71 -8.24
CA GLY A 56 -5.51 13.73 -9.15
C GLY A 56 -4.74 14.87 -8.48
N LYS A 57 -4.24 14.68 -7.26
CA LYS A 57 -3.38 15.68 -6.59
C LYS A 57 -2.03 15.81 -7.29
N THR A 58 -1.47 17.02 -7.28
CA THR A 58 -0.14 17.30 -7.82
C THR A 58 0.96 16.82 -6.87
N TYR A 59 2.19 16.66 -7.38
CA TYR A 59 3.33 16.22 -6.56
C TYR A 59 3.62 17.21 -5.41
N GLU A 60 3.46 18.50 -5.67
CA GLU A 60 3.62 19.55 -4.66
C GLU A 60 2.60 19.42 -3.53
N GLN A 61 1.35 19.10 -3.85
CA GLN A 61 0.31 18.85 -2.86
C GLN A 61 0.64 17.60 -2.04
N ILE A 62 1.15 16.54 -2.68
CA ILE A 62 1.51 15.30 -1.99
C ILE A 62 2.66 15.52 -1.02
N VAL A 63 3.75 16.21 -1.44
CA VAL A 63 4.90 16.51 -0.55
C VAL A 63 4.48 17.35 0.67
N LYS A 64 3.47 18.22 0.53
CA LYS A 64 2.94 19.01 1.65
C LYS A 64 2.14 18.18 2.67
N ASN A 65 1.57 17.05 2.26
CA ASN A 65 0.67 16.24 3.10
C ASN A 65 1.26 14.88 3.51
N ALA A 66 2.32 14.45 2.84
CA ALA A 66 3.02 13.20 3.12
C ALA A 66 4.54 13.47 3.13
N GLU A 67 5.24 12.97 4.14
CA GLU A 67 6.69 13.12 4.29
C GLU A 67 7.46 12.17 3.37
N ILE A 68 7.26 12.30 2.06
CA ILE A 68 7.92 11.46 1.05
C ILE A 68 8.59 12.30 -0.03
N SER A 69 9.71 11.78 -0.54
CA SER A 69 10.44 12.42 -1.63
C SER A 69 9.67 12.34 -2.96
N THR A 70 9.91 13.32 -3.83
CA THR A 70 9.39 13.32 -5.22
C THR A 70 9.80 12.07 -6.00
N ALA A 71 11.02 11.57 -5.77
CA ALA A 71 11.48 10.30 -6.36
C ALA A 71 10.63 9.10 -5.91
N THR A 72 10.14 9.11 -4.67
CA THR A 72 9.23 8.08 -4.14
C THR A 72 7.84 8.21 -4.74
N ILE A 73 7.30 9.44 -4.82
CA ILE A 73 6.03 9.70 -5.50
C ILE A 73 6.07 9.20 -6.95
N SER A 74 7.16 9.46 -7.67
CA SER A 74 7.36 9.00 -9.04
C SER A 74 7.30 7.47 -9.17
N ARG A 75 7.96 6.73 -8.26
CA ARG A 75 7.89 5.26 -8.23
C ARG A 75 6.48 4.75 -7.95
N ILE A 76 5.75 5.40 -7.04
CA ILE A 76 4.35 5.03 -6.72
C ILE A 76 3.45 5.27 -7.94
N ASN A 77 3.59 6.44 -8.59
CA ASN A 77 2.82 6.74 -9.80
C ASN A 77 3.11 5.71 -10.91
N HIS A 78 4.37 5.33 -11.11
CA HIS A 78 4.73 4.25 -12.04
C HIS A 78 4.02 2.93 -11.69
N CYS A 79 3.97 2.53 -10.41
CA CYS A 79 3.22 1.35 -9.97
C CYS A 79 1.71 1.47 -10.21
N ILE A 80 1.14 2.67 -10.13
CA ILE A 80 -0.29 2.92 -10.40
C ILE A 80 -0.62 2.81 -11.89
N GLN A 81 0.29 3.28 -12.76
CA GLN A 81 0.10 3.26 -14.21
C GLN A 81 0.41 1.88 -14.83
N TYR A 82 1.48 1.23 -14.36
CA TYR A 82 2.06 0.06 -15.04
C TYR A 82 2.21 -1.17 -14.12
N GLY A 83 1.82 -1.06 -12.85
CA GLY A 83 1.92 -2.18 -11.90
C GLY A 83 0.70 -3.11 -11.91
N ASN A 84 0.61 -3.95 -10.89
CA ASN A 84 -0.40 -5.01 -10.78
C ASN A 84 -1.81 -4.54 -10.35
N GLY A 85 -2.06 -3.23 -10.29
CA GLY A 85 -3.38 -2.68 -9.90
C GLY A 85 -3.77 -2.82 -8.42
N GLY A 86 -2.82 -3.20 -7.55
CA GLY A 86 -3.08 -3.42 -6.11
C GLY A 86 -3.63 -2.18 -5.39
N TYR A 87 -3.01 -1.01 -5.62
CA TYR A 87 -3.48 0.27 -5.04
C TYR A 87 -4.94 0.57 -5.42
N ARG A 88 -5.25 0.54 -6.72
CA ARG A 88 -6.61 0.81 -7.22
C ARG A 88 -7.64 -0.15 -6.62
N THR A 89 -7.27 -1.43 -6.48
CA THR A 89 -8.16 -2.46 -5.91
C THR A 89 -8.49 -2.19 -4.44
N VAL A 90 -7.47 -1.96 -3.61
CA VAL A 90 -7.66 -1.79 -2.16
C VAL A 90 -8.33 -0.46 -1.86
N LEU A 91 -7.84 0.64 -2.45
CA LEU A 91 -8.39 1.98 -2.22
C LEU A 91 -9.83 2.09 -2.75
N GLY A 92 -10.13 1.47 -3.89
CA GLY A 92 -11.51 1.40 -4.39
C GLY A 92 -12.47 0.68 -3.43
N ARG A 93 -12.02 -0.43 -2.80
CA ARG A 93 -12.81 -1.14 -1.78
C ARG A 93 -13.03 -0.31 -0.51
N LEU A 94 -12.00 0.43 -0.07
CA LEU A 94 -12.11 1.32 1.10
C LEU A 94 -13.07 2.47 0.83
N ALA A 95 -13.00 3.09 -0.35
CA ALA A 95 -13.94 4.14 -0.76
C ALA A 95 -15.39 3.62 -0.82
N ALA A 96 -15.60 2.39 -1.29
CA ALA A 96 -16.93 1.78 -1.34
C ALA A 96 -17.50 1.46 0.05
N LYS A 97 -16.68 1.08 1.03
CA LYS A 97 -17.11 0.85 2.42
C LYS A 97 -17.55 2.12 3.16
N ARG A 98 -17.14 3.31 2.69
CA ARG A 98 -17.48 4.61 3.30
C ARG A 98 -18.77 5.21 2.76
N ARG A 99 -19.40 4.57 1.77
CA ARG A 99 -20.69 4.95 1.17
C ARG A 99 -21.79 4.08 1.74
#